data_AF-A0A0M2V0B2-F1
#
_entry.id   AF-A0A0M2V0B2-F1
#
_cell.length_a   1.000
_cell.length_b   1.000
_cell.length_c   1.000
_cell.angle_alpha   90.00
_cell.angle_beta   90.00
_cell.angle_gamma   90.00
#
_symmetry.space_group_name_H-M   'P 1'
#
loop_
_entity.id
_entity.type
_entity.pdbx_description
1 polymer ?
#
loop_
_entity_poly.entity_id
_entity_poly.type
_entity_poly.pdbx_seq_one_letter_code
_entity_poly.pdbx_strand_id
1 'polypeptide(L)' 'MSVKQDSIARFSFTNHDVRGELVRLQSSYQSLLQGHDYPLSVQQLLGEL' A
#
# COMPACT_ATOMS: atom_id res chain seq x y z
N MET A 1 9.55 0.41 19.68
CA MET A 1 9.89 0.51 18.25
C MET A 1 8.73 -0.08 17.46
N SER A 2 7.85 0.74 16.90
CA SER A 2 6.68 0.24 16.16
C SER A 2 7.16 -0.24 14.78
N VAL A 3 7.06 -1.54 14.53
CA VAL A 3 7.43 -2.12 13.24
C VAL A 3 6.46 -1.58 12.21
N LYS A 4 7.00 -0.79 11.28
CA LYS A 4 6.29 -0.22 10.15
C LYS A 4 6.12 -1.33 9.11
N GLN A 5 5.16 -2.21 9.36
CA GLN A 5 4.97 -3.45 8.61
C GLN A 5 3.94 -3.26 7.51
N ASP A 6 4.31 -3.65 6.30
CA ASP A 6 3.39 -3.77 5.18
C ASP A 6 2.37 -4.88 5.49
N SER A 7 1.09 -4.66 5.18
CA SER A 7 0.05 -5.64 5.47
C SER A 7 -1.08 -5.62 4.45
N ILE A 8 -1.73 -6.78 4.32
CA ILE A 8 -2.97 -6.94 3.56
C ILE A 8 -4.01 -7.63 4.43
N ALA A 9 -5.15 -6.99 4.59
CA ALA A 9 -6.30 -7.55 5.30
C ALA A 9 -7.43 -7.80 4.30
N ARG A 10 -7.86 -9.06 4.17
CA ARG A 10 -8.98 -9.44 3.32
C ARG A 10 -10.23 -9.59 4.16
N PHE A 11 -11.35 -9.13 3.65
CA PHE A 11 -12.64 -9.23 4.32
C PHE A 11 -13.76 -9.48 3.32
N SER A 12 -14.88 -10.01 3.83
CA SER A 12 -16.11 -10.19 3.08
C SER A 12 -17.28 -9.76 3.94
N PHE A 13 -18.30 -9.17 3.33
CA PHE A 13 -19.51 -8.82 4.04
C PHE A 13 -20.41 -10.06 4.17
N THR A 14 -20.77 -10.46 5.40
CA THR A 14 -21.53 -11.71 5.61
C THR A 14 -22.88 -11.74 4.88
N ASN A 15 -23.53 -10.58 4.75
CA ASN A 15 -24.88 -10.46 4.18
C ASN A 15 -24.91 -9.92 2.75
N HIS A 16 -23.76 -9.72 2.11
CA HIS A 16 -23.66 -9.18 0.76
C HIS A 16 -22.53 -9.89 0.01
N ASP A 17 -22.72 -10.20 -1.27
CA ASP A 17 -21.65 -10.81 -2.09
C ASP A 17 -20.62 -9.77 -2.53
N VAL A 18 -19.99 -9.14 -1.55
CA VAL A 18 -18.95 -8.13 -1.71
C VAL A 18 -17.77 -8.56 -0.86
N ARG A 19 -16.60 -8.56 -1.48
CA ARG A 19 -15.32 -8.82 -0.83
C ARG A 19 -14.44 -7.60 -1.03
N GLY A 20 -13.62 -7.33 -0.03
CA GLY A 20 -12.71 -6.19 -0.05
C GLY A 20 -11.34 -6.58 0.49
N GLU A 21 -10.37 -5.75 0.14
CA GLU A 21 -9.01 -5.85 0.65
C GLU A 21 -8.58 -4.47 1.13
N LEU A 22 -7.90 -4.42 2.28
CA LEU A 22 -7.26 -3.24 2.82
C LEU A 22 -5.75 -3.48 2.81
N VAL A 23 -5.04 -2.74 1.98
CA VAL A 23 -3.59 -2.82 1.84
C VAL A 23 -2.94 -1.63 2.55
N ARG A 24 -1.91 -1.89 3.34
CA ARG A 24 -1.05 -0.87 3.93
C ARG A 24 0.36 -1.09 3.41
N LEU A 25 0.87 -0.09 2.68
CA LEU A 25 2.25 -0.07 2.19
C LEU A 25 3.04 1.01 2.91
N GLN A 26 4.25 0.68 3.33
CA GLN A 26 5.20 1.61 3.86
C GLN A 26 6.64 1.25 3.47
N SER A 27 7.16 0.10 3.91
CA SER A 27 8.53 -0.31 3.56
C SER A 27 8.65 -0.65 2.08
N SER A 28 7.69 -1.38 1.52
CA SER A 28 7.69 -1.73 0.09
C SER A 28 7.63 -0.49 -0.80
N TYR A 29 6.82 0.51 -0.42
CA TYR A 29 6.75 1.79 -1.13
C TYR A 29 8.07 2.56 -1.03
N GLN A 30 8.68 2.64 0.16
CA GLN A 30 9.99 3.28 0.35
C GLN A 30 11.11 2.58 -0.44
N SER A 31 11.13 1.26 -0.48
CA SER A 31 12.10 0.49 -1.28
C SER A 31 11.91 0.74 -2.79
N LEU A 32 10.67 0.89 -3.26
CA LEU A 32 10.38 1.20 -4.66
C LEU A 32 10.94 2.57 -5.08
N LEU A 33 10.81 3.57 -4.20
CA LEU A 33 11.31 4.92 -4.46
C LEU A 33 12.83 5.04 -4.41
N GLN A 34 13.53 4.18 -3.66
CA GLN A 34 14.99 4.25 -3.50
C GLN A 34 15.78 4.02 -4.81
N GLY A 35 15.16 3.47 -5.85
CA GLY A 35 15.84 3.19 -7.12
C GLY A 35 16.16 4.44 -7.95
N HIS A 36 15.43 5.54 -7.76
CA HIS A 36 15.57 6.77 -8.56
C HIS A 36 15.08 8.01 -7.81
N ASP A 37 15.68 9.19 -8.07
CA ASP A 37 15.19 10.48 -7.56
C ASP A 37 13.95 10.97 -8.32
N TYR A 38 12.83 10.29 -8.10
CA TYR A 38 11.55 10.67 -8.68
C TYR A 38 11.07 12.03 -8.13
N PRO A 39 10.57 12.95 -8.96
CA PRO A 39 9.84 14.12 -8.49
C PRO A 39 8.64 13.72 -7.62
N LEU A 40 8.25 14.57 -6.67
CA LEU A 40 7.19 14.27 -5.70
C LEU A 40 5.87 13.79 -6.34
N SER A 41 5.47 14.40 -7.47
CA SER A 41 4.28 14.01 -8.23
C SER A 41 4.35 12.58 -8.74
N VAL A 42 5.54 12.13 -9.17
CA VAL A 42 5.76 10.76 -9.67
C VAL A 42 5.77 9.77 -8.50
N GLN A 43 6.35 10.15 -7.36
CA GLN A 43 6.30 9.32 -6.15
C GLN A 43 4.85 9.04 -5.74
N GLN A 44 4.02 10.08 -5.67
CA GLN A 44 2.60 9.97 -5.33
C GLN A 44 1.85 9.03 -6.28
N LEU A 45 2.02 9.20 -7.59
CA LEU A 45 1.42 8.33 -8.58
C LEU A 45 1.83 6.86 -8.40
N LEU A 46 3.11 6.59 -8.10
CA LEU A 46 3.60 5.23 -7.84
C LEU A 46 3.02 4.60 -6.57
N GLY A 47 2.55 5.41 -5.61
CA GLY A 47 1.88 4.93 -4.40
C GLY A 47 0.38 4.70 -4.57
N GLU A 48 -0.22 5.18 -5.66
CA GLU A 48 -1.65 5.07 -5.98
C GLU A 48 -1.98 3.90 -6.91
N LEU A 49 -0.98 3.34 -7.62
CA LEU A 49 -1.11 2.17 -8.50
C LEU A 49 -1.27 0.85 -7.71
#